data_AF-A0A2V3I7D2-F1
#
_entry.id   AF-A0A2V3I7D2-F1
#
_cell.length_a   1.000
_cell.length_b   1.000
_cell.length_c   1.000
_cell.angle_alpha   90.00
_cell.angle_beta   90.00
_cell.angle_gamma   90.00
#
_symmetry.space_group_name_H-M   'P 1'
#
loop_
_entity.id
_entity.type
_entity.pdbx_description
1 polymer ?
#
loop_
_entity_poly.entity_id
_entity_poly.type
_entity_poly.pdbx_seq_one_letter_code
_entity_poly.pdbx_strand_id
1 'polypeptide(L)'
;MGESLEGISMAPSRLLEIPVSIAPTDAIRALRLIGESRGWSMHRIEESRMVHRWAIVVPLSRQARVLGLVVDDGEAVGLSIRSWSYIPGSAGRLSTVSFEVPRQLEGESWTSLLREWSDSLPRCPWKWSFGERSMIGYFLPEFRRSRVLFRGERIDIDNWQGGGSRA
;
A
#
# COMPACT_ATOMS: atom_id res chain seq x y z
N MET A 1 28.62 3.67 25.00
CA MET A 1 28.73 5.09 24.59
C MET A 1 28.19 5.14 23.17
N GLY A 2 27.14 5.94 22.95
CA GLY A 2 26.39 6.03 21.70
C GLY A 2 25.42 4.85 21.52
N GLU A 3 24.11 5.03 21.38
CA GLU A 3 23.28 6.22 21.27
C GLU A 3 21.83 5.78 21.53
N SER A 4 21.15 6.57 22.36
CA SER A 4 19.72 6.51 22.60
C SER A 4 18.95 6.56 21.28
N LEU A 5 18.11 5.57 21.01
CA LEU A 5 16.89 5.79 20.23
C LEU A 5 15.78 6.08 21.23
N GLU A 6 15.84 7.27 21.81
CA GLU A 6 14.75 7.88 22.54
C GLU A 6 13.55 8.05 21.60
N GLY A 7 12.43 7.45 22.01
CA GLY A 7 11.16 8.15 22.06
C GLY A 7 10.65 8.78 20.78
N ILE A 8 10.14 7.97 19.86
CA ILE A 8 8.88 8.34 19.21
C ILE A 8 7.79 7.69 20.05
N SER A 9 7.05 8.49 20.79
CA SER A 9 5.77 8.10 21.38
C SER A 9 4.88 7.59 20.25
N MET A 10 4.97 6.30 19.95
CA MET A 10 4.16 5.70 18.90
C MET A 10 2.76 5.58 19.48
N ALA A 11 1.93 6.59 19.20
CA ALA A 11 0.50 6.42 19.31
C ALA A 11 0.18 5.04 18.67
N PRO A 12 -0.57 4.18 19.36
CA PRO A 12 -0.78 2.82 18.89
C PRO A 12 -1.34 2.85 17.46
N SER A 13 -0.56 2.37 16.52
CA SER A 13 -0.89 2.32 15.10
C SER A 13 -1.12 0.88 14.67
N ARG A 14 -1.98 0.67 13.69
CA ARG A 14 -2.26 -0.64 13.10
C ARG A 14 -1.57 -0.73 11.75
N LEU A 15 -0.78 -1.77 11.56
CA LEU A 15 -0.16 -2.08 10.27
C LEU A 15 -1.14 -2.85 9.39
N LEU A 16 -1.39 -2.36 8.19
CA LEU A 16 -2.20 -3.01 7.17
C LEU A 16 -1.41 -3.19 5.88
N GLU A 17 -1.02 -4.43 5.58
CA GLU A 17 -0.25 -4.78 4.38
C GLU A 17 -1.13 -5.48 3.34
N ILE A 18 -1.34 -4.83 2.19
CA ILE A 18 -2.25 -5.28 1.14
C ILE A 18 -1.48 -5.46 -0.19
N PRO A 19 -1.53 -6.65 -0.81
CA PRO A 19 -1.06 -6.81 -2.19
C PRO A 19 -2.00 -6.07 -3.15
N VAL A 20 -1.44 -5.36 -4.11
CA VAL A 20 -2.18 -4.50 -5.05
C VAL A 20 -1.67 -4.65 -6.50
N SER A 21 -2.53 -4.34 -7.46
CA SER A 21 -2.26 -4.45 -8.90
C SER A 21 -1.59 -3.21 -9.51
N ILE A 22 -1.51 -2.11 -8.77
CA ILE A 22 -0.95 -0.83 -9.20
C ILE A 22 0.57 -0.78 -9.00
N ALA A 23 1.23 0.20 -9.62
CA ALA A 23 2.64 0.45 -9.36
C ALA A 23 2.84 1.14 -7.99
N PRO A 24 3.98 0.92 -7.31
CA PRO A 24 4.27 1.61 -6.05
C PRO A 24 4.23 3.13 -6.14
N THR A 25 4.62 3.68 -7.29
CA THR A 25 4.56 5.12 -7.54
C THR A 25 3.14 5.66 -7.56
N ASP A 26 2.19 4.91 -8.12
CA ASP A 26 0.79 5.32 -8.20
C ASP A 26 0.14 5.29 -6.81
N ALA A 27 0.50 4.29 -6.00
CA ALA A 27 0.06 4.16 -4.62
C ALA A 27 0.42 5.40 -3.78
N ILE A 28 1.68 5.82 -3.86
CA ILE A 28 2.19 6.98 -3.12
C ILE A 28 1.65 8.28 -3.70
N ARG A 29 1.58 8.40 -5.03
CA ARG A 29 1.02 9.59 -5.70
C ARG A 29 -0.43 9.83 -5.28
N ALA A 30 -1.26 8.79 -5.26
CA ALA A 30 -2.66 8.89 -4.85
C ALA A 30 -2.82 9.48 -3.44
N LEU A 31 -2.09 8.94 -2.45
CA LEU A 31 -2.20 9.47 -1.09
C LEU A 31 -1.67 10.90 -0.98
N ARG A 32 -0.58 11.21 -1.69
CA ARG A 32 -0.04 12.57 -1.74
C ARG A 32 -1.07 13.57 -2.26
N LEU A 33 -1.77 13.26 -3.35
CA LEU A 33 -2.79 14.16 -3.90
C LEU A 33 -3.97 14.36 -2.93
N ILE A 34 -4.38 13.30 -2.23
CA ILE A 34 -5.43 13.38 -1.20
C ILE A 34 -4.98 14.28 -0.06
N GLY A 35 -3.77 14.07 0.47
CA GLY A 35 -3.26 14.89 1.55
C GLY A 35 -3.07 16.35 1.14
N GLU A 36 -2.57 16.63 -0.06
CA GLU A 36 -2.45 18.00 -0.61
C GLU A 36 -3.83 18.67 -0.70
N SER A 37 -4.86 17.94 -1.14
CA SER A 37 -6.23 18.46 -1.23
C SER A 37 -6.86 18.75 0.14
N ARG A 38 -6.41 18.05 1.18
CA ARG A 38 -6.85 18.22 2.58
C ARG A 38 -5.96 19.17 3.37
N GLY A 39 -4.93 19.75 2.75
CA GLY A 39 -3.98 20.66 3.39
C GLY A 39 -3.00 20.00 4.36
N TRP A 40 -2.80 18.68 4.26
CA TRP A 40 -1.85 17.96 5.12
C TRP A 40 -0.41 18.21 4.71
N SER A 41 0.44 18.46 5.70
CA SER A 41 1.89 18.44 5.51
C SER A 41 2.37 17.00 5.49
N MET A 42 3.18 16.65 4.49
CA MET A 42 3.68 15.29 4.29
C MET A 42 5.14 15.29 3.86
N HIS A 43 5.94 14.36 4.37
CA HIS A 43 7.30 14.12 3.91
C HIS A 43 7.46 12.74 3.28
N ARG A 44 8.39 12.63 2.34
CA ARG A 44 8.72 11.38 1.66
C ARG A 44 9.76 10.61 2.48
N ILE A 45 9.59 9.31 2.55
CA ILE A 45 10.58 8.38 3.10
C ILE A 45 11.06 7.48 1.96
N GLU A 46 12.37 7.27 1.84
CA GLU A 46 12.94 6.28 0.93
C GLU A 46 13.72 5.24 1.75
N GLU A 47 13.19 4.02 1.79
CA GLU A 47 13.73 2.91 2.57
C GLU A 47 14.05 1.72 1.66
N SER A 48 14.84 0.77 2.16
CA SER A 48 15.11 -0.50 1.48
C SER A 48 14.58 -1.65 2.35
N ARG A 49 13.62 -2.42 1.82
CA ARG A 49 13.05 -3.60 2.54
C ARG A 49 13.51 -4.89 1.88
N MET A 50 13.93 -5.84 2.70
CA MET A 50 14.25 -7.18 2.23
C MET A 50 12.96 -7.90 1.84
N VAL A 51 12.88 -8.39 0.61
CA VAL A 51 11.75 -9.16 0.10
C VAL A 51 12.22 -10.54 -0.35
N HIS A 52 11.42 -11.57 -0.07
CA HIS A 52 11.73 -12.94 -0.46
C HIS A 52 11.16 -13.26 -1.85
N ARG A 53 11.99 -13.83 -2.72
CA ARG A 53 11.58 -14.44 -3.99
C ARG A 53 11.69 -15.96 -3.89
N TRP A 54 10.70 -16.67 -4.45
CA TRP A 54 10.71 -18.13 -4.53
C TRP A 54 10.97 -18.56 -5.97
N ALA A 55 12.19 -19.03 -6.25
CA ALA A 55 12.50 -19.74 -7.49
C ALA A 55 12.72 -21.21 -7.16
N ILE A 56 11.68 -22.01 -7.38
CA ILE A 56 11.65 -23.48 -7.39
C ILE A 56 11.98 -24.16 -6.04
N VAL A 57 13.11 -23.92 -5.33
CA VAL A 57 13.38 -24.39 -3.94
C VAL A 57 14.42 -23.51 -3.19
N VAL A 58 14.67 -22.24 -3.57
CA VAL A 58 15.67 -21.39 -2.86
C VAL A 58 15.14 -19.97 -2.61
N PRO A 59 15.20 -19.44 -1.36
CA PRO A 59 14.87 -18.05 -1.08
C PRO A 59 15.98 -17.14 -1.61
N LEU A 60 15.68 -16.35 -2.64
CA LEU A 60 16.55 -15.26 -3.09
C LEU A 60 16.02 -13.96 -2.49
N SER A 61 16.60 -13.54 -1.37
CA SER A 61 16.32 -12.24 -0.78
C SER A 61 16.91 -11.14 -1.67
N ARG A 62 16.07 -10.27 -2.23
CA ARG A 62 16.51 -9.05 -2.92
C ARG A 62 16.02 -7.83 -2.15
N GLN A 63 16.81 -6.77 -2.12
CA GLN A 63 16.34 -5.48 -1.59
C GLN A 63 15.32 -4.91 -2.58
N ALA A 64 14.09 -4.67 -2.13
CA ALA A 64 13.13 -3.87 -2.87
C ALA A 64 13.22 -2.42 -2.41
N ARG A 65 13.32 -1.49 -3.36
CA ARG A 65 13.18 -0.05 -3.08
C ARG A 65 11.76 0.20 -2.57
N VAL A 66 11.66 0.76 -1.38
CA VAL A 66 10.40 1.16 -0.75
C VAL A 66 10.23 2.65 -0.96
N LEU A 67 9.07 3.01 -1.51
CA LEU A 67 8.62 4.39 -1.56
C LEU A 67 7.69 4.62 -0.39
N GLY A 68 7.97 5.61 0.44
CA GLY A 68 7.19 5.94 1.63
C GLY A 68 6.71 7.39 1.62
N LEU A 69 5.59 7.63 2.30
CA LEU A 69 5.06 8.96 2.59
C LEU A 69 4.46 8.92 4.00
N VAL A 70 4.73 9.95 4.80
CA VAL A 70 4.20 10.11 6.15
C VAL A 70 3.48 11.45 6.24
N VAL A 71 2.34 11.44 6.93
CA VAL A 71 1.56 12.63 7.25
C VAL A 71 2.02 13.19 8.60
N ASP A 72 2.50 14.43 8.58
CA ASP A 72 3.08 15.11 9.74
C ASP A 72 2.08 15.96 10.51
N ASP A 73 0.96 16.32 9.88
CA ASP A 73 0.00 17.28 10.42
C ASP A 73 -1.44 16.99 9.97
N GLY A 74 -2.40 17.53 10.73
CA GLY A 74 -3.83 17.38 10.47
C GLY A 74 -4.46 16.12 11.09
N GLU A 75 -5.67 15.79 10.64
CA GLU A 75 -6.48 14.68 11.19
C GLU A 75 -5.81 13.30 11.00
N ALA A 76 -4.93 13.16 10.01
CA ALA A 76 -4.23 11.92 9.70
C ALA A 76 -2.78 11.90 10.20
N VAL A 77 -2.41 12.74 11.17
CA VAL A 77 -1.06 12.74 11.77
C VAL A 77 -0.63 11.33 12.18
N GLY A 78 0.56 10.91 11.74
CA GLY A 78 1.08 9.57 12.00
C GLY A 78 0.60 8.50 11.01
N LEU A 79 -0.25 8.83 10.04
CA LEU A 79 -0.53 7.95 8.90
C LEU A 79 0.71 7.84 8.03
N SER A 80 1.15 6.61 7.79
CA SER A 80 2.18 6.32 6.80
C SER A 80 1.66 5.39 5.72
N ILE A 81 2.16 5.57 4.50
CA ILE A 81 2.04 4.62 3.41
C ILE A 81 3.45 4.24 2.94
N ARG A 82 3.71 2.95 2.82
CA ARG A 82 4.90 2.40 2.16
C ARG A 82 4.47 1.51 1.02
N SER A 83 5.13 1.61 -0.11
CA SER A 83 4.87 0.73 -1.24
C SER A 83 6.16 0.22 -1.88
N TRP A 84 6.14 -1.05 -2.23
CA TRP A 84 7.25 -1.74 -2.87
C TRP A 84 6.71 -2.80 -3.82
N SER A 85 7.59 -3.38 -4.62
CA SER A 85 7.24 -4.48 -5.50
C SER A 85 8.37 -5.48 -5.60
N TYR A 86 8.01 -6.74 -5.84
CA TYR A 86 8.93 -7.86 -5.96
C TYR A 86 8.44 -8.83 -7.03
N ILE A 87 9.30 -9.72 -7.48
CA ILE A 87 8.94 -10.74 -8.49
C ILE A 87 8.81 -12.08 -7.74
N PRO A 88 7.59 -12.52 -7.35
CA PRO A 88 7.42 -13.76 -6.61
C PRO A 88 7.79 -15.00 -7.44
N GLY A 89 7.47 -14.99 -8.74
CA GLY A 89 7.72 -16.10 -9.67
C GLY A 89 8.85 -15.82 -10.67
N SER A 90 8.62 -16.18 -11.94
CA SER A 90 9.62 -16.08 -13.00
C SER A 90 9.80 -14.66 -13.55
N ALA A 91 8.72 -13.92 -13.80
CA ALA A 91 8.79 -12.63 -14.50
C ALA A 91 7.83 -11.53 -13.99
N GLY A 92 6.65 -11.88 -13.47
CA GLY A 92 5.64 -10.90 -13.08
C GLY A 92 5.95 -10.21 -11.75
N ARG A 93 5.70 -8.90 -11.71
CA ARG A 93 5.86 -8.08 -10.50
C ARG A 93 4.57 -8.09 -9.68
N LEU A 94 4.69 -8.31 -8.39
CA LEU A 94 3.64 -8.11 -7.40
C LEU A 94 3.97 -6.89 -6.56
N SER A 95 3.05 -5.93 -6.51
CA SER A 95 3.17 -4.76 -5.67
C SER A 95 2.45 -4.97 -4.35
N THR A 96 2.99 -4.37 -3.30
CA THR A 96 2.38 -4.36 -1.97
C THR A 96 2.38 -2.93 -1.46
N VAL A 97 1.31 -2.58 -0.74
CA VAL A 97 1.18 -1.33 0.00
C VAL A 97 1.02 -1.68 1.46
N SER A 98 1.71 -0.96 2.33
CA SER A 98 1.58 -1.01 3.77
C SER A 98 1.11 0.34 4.28
N PHE A 99 0.04 0.33 5.07
CA PHE A 99 -0.42 1.51 5.79
C PHE A 99 -0.13 1.33 7.28
N GLU A 100 0.45 2.35 7.92
CA GLU A 100 0.40 2.46 9.38
C GLU A 100 -0.72 3.42 9.73
N VAL A 101 -1.84 2.87 10.18
CA VAL A 101 -3.06 3.63 10.49
C VAL A 101 -3.02 4.07 11.95
N PRO A 102 -2.99 5.37 12.26
CA PRO A 102 -3.03 5.85 13.64
C PRO A 102 -4.43 5.61 14.22
N ARG A 103 -4.52 5.26 15.52
CA ARG A 103 -5.81 4.98 16.19
C ARG A 103 -6.85 6.11 16.05
N GLN A 104 -6.41 7.35 15.93
CA GLN A 104 -7.26 8.52 15.77
C GLN A 104 -8.01 8.53 14.43
N LEU A 105 -7.45 7.89 13.41
CA LEU A 105 -8.00 7.82 12.06
C LEU A 105 -8.87 6.57 11.85
N GLU A 106 -8.84 5.59 12.76
CA GLU A 106 -9.56 4.31 12.65
C GLU A 106 -11.09 4.48 12.50
N GLY A 107 -11.76 3.42 12.03
CA GLY A 107 -13.20 3.42 11.82
C GLY A 107 -13.62 4.03 10.48
N GLU A 108 -14.61 4.93 10.51
CA GLU A 108 -15.22 5.49 9.29
C GLU A 108 -14.29 6.48 8.58
N SER A 109 -13.45 7.24 9.30
CA SER A 109 -12.47 8.16 8.70
C SER A 109 -11.44 7.39 7.86
N TRP A 110 -10.91 6.29 8.41
CA TRP A 110 -10.00 5.39 7.70
C TRP A 110 -10.70 4.71 6.51
N THR A 111 -11.90 4.17 6.70
CA THR A 111 -12.66 3.52 5.63
C THR A 111 -12.92 4.48 4.46
N SER A 112 -13.28 5.74 4.77
CA SER A 112 -13.52 6.79 3.78
C SER A 112 -12.24 7.19 3.06
N LEU A 113 -11.13 7.35 3.79
CA LEU A 113 -9.82 7.64 3.20
C LEU A 113 -9.34 6.51 2.29
N LEU A 114 -9.43 5.26 2.74
CA LEU A 114 -9.02 4.10 1.95
C LEU A 114 -9.87 3.95 0.69
N ARG A 115 -11.18 4.25 0.77
CA ARG A 115 -12.07 4.30 -0.39
C ARG A 115 -11.62 5.37 -1.38
N GLU A 116 -11.47 6.61 -0.93
CA GLU A 116 -11.00 7.72 -1.77
C GLU A 116 -9.65 7.41 -2.42
N TRP A 117 -8.70 6.88 -1.63
CA TRP A 117 -7.42 6.40 -2.14
C TRP A 117 -7.63 5.35 -3.23
N SER A 118 -8.47 4.34 -3.00
CA SER A 118 -8.70 3.27 -3.97
C SER A 118 -9.38 3.74 -5.27
N ASP A 119 -10.24 4.76 -5.18
CA ASP A 119 -10.96 5.34 -6.32
C ASP A 119 -10.09 6.33 -7.12
N SER A 120 -9.10 6.96 -6.48
CA SER A 120 -8.14 7.86 -7.14
C SER A 120 -7.10 7.15 -8.02
N LEU A 121 -7.03 5.82 -7.93
CA LEU A 121 -6.02 5.01 -8.63
C LEU A 121 -6.35 4.85 -10.12
N PRO A 122 -5.32 4.66 -10.98
CA PRO A 122 -5.52 4.50 -12.43
C PRO A 122 -6.27 3.21 -12.81
N ARG A 123 -6.35 2.24 -11.89
CA ARG A 123 -7.07 0.98 -12.04
C ARG A 123 -7.44 0.40 -10.68
N CYS A 124 -8.39 -0.53 -10.68
CA CYS A 124 -8.85 -1.22 -9.47
C CYS A 124 -7.71 -2.00 -8.79
N PRO A 125 -7.33 -1.67 -7.54
CA PRO A 125 -6.13 -2.19 -6.91
C PRO A 125 -6.20 -3.68 -6.54
N TRP A 126 -7.39 -4.27 -6.41
CA TRP A 126 -7.59 -5.69 -6.10
C TRP A 126 -7.97 -6.55 -7.32
N LYS A 127 -7.83 -6.01 -8.54
CA LYS A 127 -8.07 -6.73 -9.80
C LYS A 127 -6.78 -6.88 -10.60
N TRP A 128 -6.51 -8.11 -11.03
CA TRP A 128 -5.46 -8.47 -11.97
C TRP A 128 -6.08 -9.14 -13.19
N SER A 129 -5.57 -8.81 -14.37
CA SER A 129 -5.89 -9.51 -15.60
C SER A 129 -5.34 -10.94 -15.58
N PHE A 130 -5.88 -11.78 -16.46
CA PHE A 130 -5.37 -13.14 -16.64
C PHE A 130 -3.87 -13.15 -16.99
N GLY A 131 -3.43 -12.27 -17.88
CA GLY A 131 -2.01 -12.16 -18.28
C GLY A 131 -1.10 -11.78 -17.12
N GLU A 132 -1.51 -10.82 -16.29
CA GLU A 132 -0.76 -10.43 -15.08
C GLU A 132 -0.67 -11.60 -14.10
N ARG A 133 -1.79 -12.29 -13.84
CA ARG A 133 -1.80 -13.46 -12.96
C ARG A 133 -0.89 -14.56 -13.48
N SER A 134 -0.88 -14.81 -14.79
CA SER A 134 -0.01 -15.82 -15.42
C SER A 134 1.47 -15.45 -15.32
N MET A 135 1.84 -14.19 -15.50
CA MET A 135 3.24 -13.74 -15.37
C MET A 135 3.74 -13.77 -13.93
N ILE A 136 2.91 -13.37 -12.97
CA ILE A 136 3.26 -13.28 -11.55
C ILE A 136 3.29 -14.69 -10.91
N GLY A 137 2.30 -15.51 -11.25
CA GLY A 137 2.06 -16.84 -10.69
C GLY A 137 0.56 -17.03 -10.45
N TYR A 138 -0.10 -17.80 -11.31
CA TYR A 138 -1.57 -17.78 -11.40
C TYR A 138 -2.31 -18.18 -10.10
N PHE A 139 -1.70 -19.07 -9.32
CA PHE A 139 -2.23 -19.63 -8.08
C PHE A 139 -1.76 -18.94 -6.81
N LEU A 140 -1.11 -17.77 -6.93
CA LEU A 140 -0.67 -17.02 -5.78
C LEU A 140 -1.85 -16.59 -4.88
N PRO A 141 -1.80 -16.86 -3.56
CA PRO A 141 -2.87 -16.49 -2.63
C PRO A 141 -3.07 -14.97 -2.50
N GLU A 142 -2.09 -14.17 -2.91
CA GLU A 142 -2.09 -12.71 -2.78
C GLU A 142 -3.25 -12.05 -3.52
N PHE A 143 -3.71 -12.61 -4.65
CA PHE A 143 -4.89 -12.10 -5.36
C PHE A 143 -6.16 -12.22 -4.51
N ARG A 144 -6.33 -13.36 -3.82
CA ARG A 144 -7.45 -13.56 -2.90
C ARG A 144 -7.26 -12.72 -1.64
N ARG A 145 -6.05 -12.69 -1.08
CA ARG A 145 -5.71 -11.94 0.12
C ARG A 145 -6.00 -10.45 -0.05
N SER A 146 -5.67 -9.87 -1.21
CA SER A 146 -5.99 -8.48 -1.56
C SER A 146 -7.48 -8.19 -1.35
N ARG A 147 -8.36 -8.97 -2.00
CA ARG A 147 -9.82 -8.81 -1.90
C ARG A 147 -10.34 -8.98 -0.48
N VAL A 148 -9.80 -9.95 0.27
CA VAL A 148 -10.18 -10.20 1.67
C VAL A 148 -9.80 -9.02 2.55
N LEU A 149 -8.62 -8.44 2.37
CA LEU A 149 -8.15 -7.29 3.15
C LEU A 149 -8.97 -6.04 2.84
N PHE A 150 -9.20 -5.71 1.57
CA PHE A 150 -10.06 -4.57 1.21
C PHE A 150 -11.49 -4.73 1.77
N ARG A 151 -12.07 -5.93 1.67
CA ARG A 151 -13.38 -6.21 2.26
C ARG A 151 -13.36 -6.10 3.80
N GLY A 152 -12.27 -6.51 4.44
CA GLY A 152 -12.06 -6.38 5.89
C GLY A 152 -12.06 -4.92 6.35
N GLU A 153 -11.53 -4.02 5.51
CA GLU A 153 -11.58 -2.56 5.70
C GLU A 153 -12.90 -1.93 5.20
N ARG A 154 -13.98 -2.72 5.07
CA ARG A 154 -15.33 -2.27 4.64
C ARG A 154 -15.39 -1.60 3.27
N ILE A 155 -14.44 -1.92 2.38
CA ILE A 155 -14.49 -1.48 0.98
C ILE A 155 -15.38 -2.43 0.17
N ASP A 156 -16.31 -1.85 -0.60
CA ASP A 156 -17.09 -2.59 -1.58
C ASP A 156 -16.19 -2.95 -2.77
N ILE A 157 -15.80 -4.23 -2.83
CA ILE A 157 -14.87 -4.73 -3.86
C ILE A 157 -15.55 -5.04 -5.19
N ASP A 158 -16.88 -5.07 -5.22
CA ASP A 158 -17.69 -5.41 -6.38
C ASP A 158 -18.07 -4.14 -7.16
N ASN A 159 -18.23 -3.01 -6.47
CA ASN A 159 -18.53 -1.70 -7.05
C ASN A 159 -17.38 -0.68 -6.90
N TRP A 160 -16.30 -0.87 -7.65
CA TRP A 160 -15.19 0.10 -7.73
C TRP A 160 -15.56 1.27 -8.66
N GLN A 161 -15.45 2.51 -8.17
CA GLN A 161 -15.85 3.72 -8.91
C GLN A 161 -14.67 4.47 -9.54
N GLY A 162 -13.44 4.03 -9.31
CA GLY A 162 -12.26 4.65 -9.90
C GLY A 162 -12.17 4.45 -11.42
N GLY A 163 -11.31 5.25 -12.06
CA GLY A 163 -11.09 5.20 -13.52
C GLY A 163 -11.95 6.15 -14.36
N GLY A 164 -12.69 7.07 -13.74
CA GLY A 164 -13.26 8.20 -14.45
C GLY A 164 -12.16 9.15 -14.93
N SER A 165 -11.97 9.26 -16.23
CA SER A 165 -11.15 10.31 -16.86
C SER A 165 -11.50 11.67 -16.24
N ARG A 166 -10.58 12.25 -15.47
CA ARG A 166 -10.53 13.69 -15.25
C ARG A 166 -9.42 14.27 -16.13
N ALA A 167 -9.68 14.20 -17.43
CA ALA A 167 -9.32 15.13 -18.50
C ALA A 167 -9.95 14.61 -19.78
#